data_AF-A0A662CVM4-F1
#
_entry.id   AF-A0A662CVM4-F1
#
_cell.length_a   1.000
_cell.length_b   1.000
_cell.length_c   1.000
_cell.angle_alpha   90.00
_cell.angle_beta   90.00
_cell.angle_gamma   90.00
#
_symmetry.space_group_name_H-M   'P 1'
#
loop_
_entity.id
_entity.type
_entity.pdbx_description
1 polymer ?
#
loop_
_entity_poly.entity_id
_entity_poly.type
_entity_poly.pdbx_seq_one_letter_code
_entity_poly.pdbx_strand_id
1 'polypeptide(L)'
;SIINSMDVPPDVMVQMSGAVEDMQDSMMDLMLLLMLSLVLTYLVMASQFESFKMPFIIMFSIPFAFTGVVLAHVVTGITMSVISMVGGVMLIGIVVKNAIVLVDYINLTRDRGVELRESIIVSGKSRLRPVLMTSLTTILAMLPLALSSGSGSEIWSPMGIAVIGGLIFSTIVTLVLVPVVYHMMVRKSDQRKAKLDFDFMNGIGEGNPENN
;
A
#
# COMPACT_ATOMS: atom_id res chain seq x y z
N SER A 1 -37.84 -6.86 12.63
CA SER A 1 -38.55 -7.62 13.68
C SER A 1 -39.98 -7.97 13.24
N ILE A 2 -40.14 -8.68 12.12
CA ILE A 2 -41.46 -9.07 11.54
C ILE A 2 -41.59 -10.60 11.42
N ILE A 3 -40.59 -11.36 11.90
CA ILE A 3 -40.53 -12.82 11.76
C ILE A 3 -41.24 -13.54 12.92
N ASN A 4 -41.52 -12.87 14.04
CA ASN A 4 -42.19 -13.47 15.21
C ASN A 4 -43.72 -13.61 15.07
N SER A 5 -44.29 -13.34 13.89
CA SER A 5 -45.75 -13.38 13.67
C SER A 5 -46.19 -14.26 12.51
N MET A 6 -45.34 -15.19 12.04
CA MET A 6 -45.75 -16.21 11.08
C MET A 6 -45.70 -17.59 11.72
N ASP A 7 -46.85 -18.24 11.77
CA ASP A 7 -47.05 -19.61 12.22
C ASP A 7 -46.45 -20.55 11.17
N VAL A 8 -45.21 -21.00 11.40
CA VAL A 8 -44.47 -21.86 10.48
C VAL A 8 -44.82 -23.32 10.78
N PRO A 9 -45.31 -24.13 9.81
CA PRO A 9 -45.62 -25.54 10.03
C PRO A 9 -44.39 -26.32 10.52
N PRO A 10 -44.57 -27.35 11.37
CA PRO A 10 -43.46 -28.09 12.01
C PRO A 10 -42.54 -28.87 11.06
N ASP A 11 -42.80 -28.83 9.75
CA ASP A 11 -42.06 -29.56 8.70
C ASP A 11 -41.33 -28.62 7.71
N VAL A 12 -41.23 -27.32 8.02
CA VAL A 12 -40.52 -26.33 7.20
C VAL A 12 -39.39 -25.69 8.00
N MET A 13 -38.14 -26.09 7.72
CA MET A 13 -36.97 -25.34 8.16
C MET A 13 -36.75 -24.12 7.28
N VAL A 14 -37.10 -22.94 7.78
CA VAL A 14 -36.77 -21.66 7.12
C VAL A 14 -35.30 -21.32 7.41
N GLN A 15 -34.41 -21.68 6.49
CA GLN A 15 -32.98 -21.41 6.62
C GLN A 15 -32.61 -20.03 6.04
N MET A 16 -32.82 -18.98 6.83
CA MET A 16 -32.13 -17.69 6.68
C MET A 16 -30.74 -17.76 7.37
N SER A 17 -29.90 -18.73 6.97
CA SER A 17 -28.64 -19.01 7.70
C SER A 17 -27.38 -19.11 6.83
N GLY A 18 -27.48 -19.36 5.51
CA GLY A 18 -26.29 -19.54 4.65
C GLY A 18 -25.64 -18.25 4.16
N ALA A 19 -26.42 -17.26 3.70
CA ALA A 19 -25.86 -16.08 3.03
C ALA A 19 -24.96 -15.19 3.92
N VAL A 20 -25.22 -15.16 5.23
CA VAL A 20 -24.36 -14.42 6.19
C VAL A 20 -23.08 -15.19 6.48
N GLU A 21 -23.16 -16.53 6.56
CA GLU A 21 -22.02 -17.41 6.73
C GLU A 21 -21.11 -17.36 5.49
N ASP A 22 -21.67 -17.47 4.29
CA ASP A 22 -20.95 -17.32 3.01
C ASP A 22 -20.25 -15.95 2.90
N MET A 23 -20.91 -14.88 3.37
CA MET A 23 -20.32 -13.55 3.41
C MET A 23 -19.15 -13.49 4.39
N GLN A 24 -19.29 -14.08 5.58
CA GLN A 24 -18.22 -14.10 6.58
C GLN A 24 -17.01 -14.92 6.11
N ASP A 25 -17.24 -16.07 5.49
CA ASP A 25 -16.18 -16.91 4.91
C ASP A 25 -15.46 -16.16 3.78
N SER A 26 -16.21 -15.53 2.87
CA SER A 26 -15.63 -14.70 1.80
C SER A 26 -14.81 -13.52 2.35
N MET A 27 -15.24 -12.91 3.45
CA MET A 27 -14.49 -11.84 4.12
C MET A 27 -13.17 -12.38 4.69
N MET A 28 -13.20 -13.55 5.33
CA MET A 28 -12.01 -14.19 5.89
C MET A 28 -11.01 -14.56 4.80
N ASP A 29 -11.48 -15.14 3.70
CA ASP A 29 -10.67 -15.49 2.54
C ASP A 29 -10.02 -14.25 1.92
N LEU A 30 -10.76 -13.14 1.78
CA LEU A 30 -10.20 -11.89 1.28
C LEU A 30 -9.19 -11.25 2.23
N MET A 31 -9.39 -11.37 3.55
CA MET A 31 -8.41 -10.92 4.53
C MET A 31 -7.11 -11.74 4.43
N LEU A 32 -7.23 -13.06 4.24
CA LEU A 32 -6.08 -13.93 3.97
C LEU A 32 -5.40 -13.55 2.66
N LEU A 33 -6.15 -13.28 1.59
CA LEU A 33 -5.61 -12.82 0.30
C LEU A 33 -4.91 -11.47 0.43
N LEU A 34 -5.42 -10.56 1.24
CA LEU A 34 -4.79 -9.27 1.52
C LEU A 34 -3.44 -9.48 2.20
N MET A 35 -3.39 -10.29 3.26
CA MET A 35 -2.14 -10.64 3.95
C MET A 35 -1.15 -11.33 3.02
N LEU A 36 -1.61 -12.30 2.25
CA LEU A 36 -0.78 -13.01 1.26
C LEU A 36 -0.24 -12.05 0.20
N SER A 37 -1.08 -11.13 -0.29
CA SER A 37 -0.65 -10.13 -1.27
C SER A 37 0.45 -9.22 -0.71
N LEU A 38 0.37 -8.83 0.56
CA LEU A 38 1.41 -8.02 1.23
C LEU A 38 2.73 -8.78 1.34
N VAL A 39 2.69 -10.05 1.76
CA VAL A 39 3.87 -10.90 1.88
C VAL A 39 4.51 -11.13 0.51
N LEU A 40 3.72 -11.53 -0.50
CA LEU A 40 4.24 -11.77 -1.84
C LEU A 40 4.82 -10.51 -2.46
N THR A 41 4.12 -9.38 -2.32
CA THR A 41 4.62 -8.09 -2.83
C THR A 41 5.91 -7.68 -2.11
N TYR A 42 6.03 -7.91 -0.80
CA TYR A 42 7.27 -7.68 -0.06
C TYR A 42 8.43 -8.52 -0.59
N LEU A 43 8.22 -9.82 -0.79
CA LEU A 43 9.27 -10.73 -1.28
C LEU A 43 9.73 -10.36 -2.69
N VAL A 44 8.79 -10.03 -3.59
CA VAL A 44 9.11 -9.58 -4.94
C VAL A 44 9.92 -8.28 -4.89
N MET A 45 9.53 -7.31 -4.07
CA MET A 45 10.29 -6.06 -3.92
C MET A 45 11.66 -6.28 -3.29
N ALA A 46 11.78 -7.17 -2.30
CA ALA A 46 13.06 -7.46 -1.64
C ALA A 46 14.06 -8.05 -2.63
N SER A 47 13.58 -8.90 -3.54
CA SER A 47 14.35 -9.42 -4.67
C SER A 47 14.70 -8.30 -5.65
N GLN A 48 13.73 -7.46 -6.04
CA GLN A 48 13.91 -6.39 -7.03
C GLN A 48 14.94 -5.33 -6.60
N PHE A 49 14.98 -4.96 -5.31
CA PHE A 49 15.88 -3.94 -4.78
C PHE A 49 17.15 -4.52 -4.13
N GLU A 50 17.32 -5.84 -4.14
CA GLU A 50 18.39 -6.56 -3.42
C GLU A 50 18.55 -6.08 -1.96
N SER A 51 17.44 -5.67 -1.33
CA SER A 51 17.45 -4.97 -0.05
C SER A 51 16.12 -5.12 0.67
N PHE A 52 16.16 -5.47 1.96
CA PHE A 52 14.97 -5.58 2.81
C PHE A 52 14.47 -4.23 3.34
N LYS A 53 15.31 -3.18 3.32
CA LYS A 53 14.94 -1.85 3.84
C LYS A 53 14.00 -1.11 2.89
N MET A 54 14.20 -1.32 1.61
CA MET A 54 13.51 -0.61 0.53
C MET A 54 12.04 -0.98 0.41
N PRO A 55 11.69 -2.28 0.39
CA PRO A 55 10.30 -2.72 0.54
C PRO A 55 9.67 -2.15 1.81
N PHE A 56 10.36 -2.20 2.96
CA PHE A 56 9.81 -1.71 4.22
C PHE A 56 9.34 -0.25 4.17
N ILE A 57 10.13 0.62 3.53
CA ILE A 57 9.76 2.03 3.30
C ILE A 57 8.46 2.12 2.46
N ILE A 58 8.33 1.26 1.44
CA ILE A 58 7.18 1.24 0.54
C ILE A 58 5.93 0.73 1.28
N MET A 59 6.00 -0.37 2.04
CA MET A 59 4.81 -0.88 2.75
C MET A 59 4.27 0.10 3.78
N PHE A 60 5.11 0.99 4.31
CA PHE A 60 4.65 2.03 5.23
C PHE A 60 3.58 2.95 4.61
N SER A 61 3.52 3.05 3.28
CA SER A 61 2.48 3.81 2.56
C SER A 61 1.12 3.10 2.48
N ILE A 62 1.08 1.76 2.65
CA ILE A 62 -0.13 0.95 2.42
C ILE A 62 -1.25 1.25 3.44
N PRO A 63 -0.99 1.34 4.76
CA PRO A 63 -2.03 1.69 5.74
C PRO A 63 -2.73 3.02 5.42
N PHE A 64 -1.98 3.98 4.88
CA PHE A 64 -2.54 5.26 4.46
C PHE A 64 -3.46 5.10 3.25
N ALA A 65 -3.15 4.22 2.30
CA ALA A 65 -4.05 3.90 1.19
C ALA A 65 -5.40 3.35 1.67
N PHE A 66 -5.38 2.42 2.63
CA PHE A 66 -6.61 1.89 3.25
C PHE A 66 -7.40 2.95 4.01
N THR A 67 -6.72 3.93 4.62
CA THR A 67 -7.39 5.09 5.23
C THR A 67 -8.20 5.87 4.19
N GLY A 68 -7.67 6.04 2.97
CA GLY A 68 -8.39 6.64 1.84
C GLY A 68 -9.61 5.83 1.38
N VAL A 69 -9.54 4.49 1.42
CA VAL A 69 -10.66 3.61 1.11
C VAL A 69 -11.81 3.81 2.09
N VAL A 70 -11.50 3.78 3.40
CA VAL A 70 -12.48 3.97 4.47
C VAL A 70 -13.10 5.37 4.38
N LEU A 71 -12.26 6.39 4.18
CA LEU A 71 -12.74 7.77 4.05
C LEU A 71 -13.69 7.92 2.86
N ALA A 72 -13.39 7.32 1.71
CA ALA A 72 -14.28 7.38 0.55
C ALA A 72 -15.62 6.70 0.80
N HIS A 73 -15.65 5.53 1.45
CA HIS A 73 -16.90 4.86 1.82
C HIS A 73 -17.74 5.68 2.79
N VAL A 74 -17.09 6.31 3.78
CA VAL A 74 -17.78 7.18 4.74
C VAL A 74 -18.37 8.41 4.05
N VAL A 75 -17.64 9.01 3.10
CA VAL A 75 -18.11 10.19 2.35
C VAL A 75 -19.25 9.84 1.38
N THR A 76 -19.19 8.68 0.73
CA THR A 76 -20.25 8.24 -0.20
C THR A 76 -21.43 7.57 0.50
N GLY A 77 -21.32 7.24 1.79
CA GLY A 77 -22.36 6.56 2.56
C GLY A 77 -22.55 5.08 2.19
N ILE A 78 -21.58 4.47 1.49
CA ILE A 78 -21.65 3.08 1.04
C ILE A 78 -20.94 2.19 2.07
N THR A 79 -21.54 1.05 2.39
CA THR A 79 -20.96 0.07 3.32
C THR A 79 -19.81 -0.69 2.69
N MET A 80 -18.85 -1.12 3.51
CA MET A 80 -17.79 -2.03 3.06
C MET A 80 -18.39 -3.38 2.67
N SER A 81 -18.16 -3.81 1.44
CA SER A 81 -18.62 -5.10 0.90
C SER A 81 -17.46 -6.04 0.56
N VAL A 82 -17.77 -7.32 0.29
CA VAL A 82 -16.82 -8.32 -0.25
C VAL A 82 -16.10 -7.76 -1.47
N ILE A 83 -16.84 -7.14 -2.37
CA ILE A 83 -16.30 -6.60 -3.62
C ILE A 83 -15.44 -5.34 -3.37
N SER A 84 -15.78 -4.53 -2.36
CA SER A 84 -14.89 -3.44 -1.92
C SER A 84 -13.54 -3.95 -1.41
N MET A 85 -13.52 -5.07 -0.67
CA MET A 85 -12.26 -5.70 -0.23
C MET A 85 -11.42 -6.26 -1.39
N VAL A 86 -12.05 -6.80 -2.44
CA VAL A 86 -11.34 -7.13 -3.70
C VAL A 86 -10.66 -5.89 -4.28
N GLY A 87 -11.34 -4.74 -4.26
CA GLY A 87 -10.75 -3.44 -4.61
C GLY A 87 -9.55 -3.07 -3.71
N GLY A 88 -9.62 -3.37 -2.41
CA GLY A 88 -8.51 -3.21 -1.47
C GLY A 88 -7.28 -4.06 -1.83
N VAL A 89 -7.49 -5.33 -2.22
CA VAL A 89 -6.40 -6.20 -2.70
C VAL A 89 -5.76 -5.64 -3.97
N MET A 90 -6.56 -5.18 -4.94
CA MET A 90 -6.05 -4.52 -6.14
C MET A 90 -5.26 -3.23 -5.80
N LEU A 91 -5.77 -2.44 -4.84
CA LEU A 91 -5.16 -1.19 -4.44
C LEU A 91 -3.73 -1.36 -3.93
N ILE A 92 -3.43 -2.44 -3.21
CA ILE A 92 -2.06 -2.76 -2.75
C ILE A 92 -1.08 -2.73 -3.92
N GLY A 93 -1.38 -3.44 -5.01
CA GLY A 93 -0.50 -3.51 -6.17
C GLY A 93 -0.33 -2.15 -6.85
N ILE A 94 -1.40 -1.37 -6.98
CA ILE A 94 -1.37 -0.06 -7.66
C ILE A 94 -0.55 0.95 -6.85
N VAL A 95 -0.77 1.00 -5.52
CA VAL A 95 -0.05 1.89 -4.61
C VAL A 95 1.42 1.53 -4.55
N VAL A 96 1.72 0.24 -4.41
CA VAL A 96 3.10 -0.26 -4.40
C VAL A 96 3.81 0.07 -5.70
N LYS A 97 3.18 -0.10 -6.87
CA LYS A 97 3.76 0.31 -8.17
C LYS A 97 4.15 1.79 -8.17
N ASN A 98 3.29 2.68 -7.70
CA ASN A 98 3.56 4.11 -7.65
C ASN A 98 4.76 4.43 -6.74
N ALA A 99 4.87 3.75 -5.60
CA ALA A 99 6.00 3.90 -4.68
C ALA A 99 7.31 3.30 -5.24
N ILE A 100 7.26 2.13 -5.88
CA ILE A 100 8.41 1.46 -6.51
C ILE A 100 9.07 2.39 -7.52
N VAL A 101 8.30 2.97 -8.44
CA VAL A 101 8.85 3.84 -9.51
C VAL A 101 9.58 5.07 -8.93
N LEU A 102 9.09 5.61 -7.82
CA LEU A 102 9.72 6.74 -7.15
C LEU A 102 11.02 6.32 -6.46
N VAL A 103 10.98 5.25 -5.67
CA VAL A 103 12.12 4.73 -4.90
C VAL A 103 13.23 4.24 -5.81
N ASP A 104 12.88 3.50 -6.87
CA ASP A 104 13.81 3.03 -7.89
C ASP A 104 14.58 4.20 -8.54
N TYR A 105 13.88 5.28 -8.86
CA TYR A 105 14.53 6.44 -9.48
C TYR A 105 15.40 7.24 -8.50
N ILE A 106 15.04 7.26 -7.21
CA ILE A 106 15.92 7.80 -6.16
C ILE A 106 17.22 7.00 -6.10
N ASN A 107 17.15 5.66 -6.09
CA ASN A 107 18.35 4.81 -6.12
C ASN A 107 19.17 5.04 -7.38
N LEU A 108 18.53 5.04 -8.56
CA LEU A 108 19.23 5.27 -9.82
C LEU A 108 20.01 6.59 -9.83
N THR A 109 19.46 7.63 -9.21
CA THR A 109 20.11 8.95 -9.09
C THR A 109 21.24 8.92 -8.06
N ARG A 110 21.09 8.15 -6.97
CA ARG A 110 22.17 7.90 -6.00
C ARG A 110 23.33 7.11 -6.59
N ASP A 111 23.04 6.10 -7.42
CA ASP A 111 24.05 5.27 -8.08
C ASP A 111 24.86 6.08 -9.10
N ARG A 112 24.29 7.19 -9.60
CA ARG A 112 24.99 8.19 -10.44
C ARG A 112 25.84 9.17 -9.63
N GLY A 113 25.94 8.99 -8.31
CA GLY A 113 26.79 9.81 -7.42
C GLY A 113 26.16 11.12 -6.94
N VAL A 114 24.86 11.32 -7.17
CA VAL A 114 24.16 12.54 -6.69
C VAL A 114 23.92 12.44 -5.18
N GLU A 115 24.04 13.58 -4.47
CA GLU A 115 23.79 13.65 -3.03
C GLU A 115 22.38 13.14 -2.69
N LEU A 116 22.20 12.50 -1.52
CA LEU A 116 20.91 11.93 -1.10
C LEU A 116 19.76 12.93 -1.23
N ARG A 117 19.95 14.16 -0.73
CA ARG A 117 18.91 15.18 -0.71
C ARG A 117 18.56 15.66 -2.11
N GLU A 118 19.56 15.88 -2.95
CA GLU A 118 19.37 16.28 -4.34
C GLU A 118 18.70 15.16 -5.15
N SER A 119 19.12 13.90 -4.95
CA SER A 119 18.52 12.72 -5.59
C SER A 119 17.02 12.63 -5.30
N ILE A 120 16.60 12.88 -4.06
CA ILE A 120 15.19 12.87 -3.69
C ILE A 120 14.40 13.99 -4.41
N ILE A 121 14.96 15.20 -4.48
CA ILE A 121 14.29 16.36 -5.09
C ILE A 121 14.15 16.16 -6.61
N VAL A 122 15.24 15.75 -7.27
CA VAL A 122 15.25 15.47 -8.72
C VAL A 122 14.27 14.35 -9.04
N SER A 123 14.32 13.27 -8.26
CA SER A 123 13.45 12.12 -8.47
C SER A 123 11.98 12.41 -8.24
N GLY A 124 11.66 13.16 -7.18
CA GLY A 124 10.30 13.60 -6.91
C GLY A 124 9.72 14.41 -8.07
N LYS A 125 10.48 15.40 -8.59
CA LYS A 125 10.02 16.23 -9.71
C LYS A 125 9.82 15.44 -10.99
N SER A 126 10.76 14.57 -11.35
CA SER A 126 10.70 13.79 -12.59
C SER A 126 9.63 12.69 -12.56
N ARG A 127 9.33 12.12 -11.38
CA ARG A 127 8.35 11.03 -11.24
C ARG A 127 6.95 11.48 -10.88
N LEU A 128 6.77 12.72 -10.41
CA LEU A 128 5.45 13.29 -10.14
C LEU A 128 4.51 13.17 -11.34
N ARG A 129 4.97 13.55 -12.54
CA ARG A 129 4.14 13.49 -13.77
C ARG A 129 3.71 12.05 -14.11
N PRO A 130 4.61 11.06 -14.22
CA PRO A 130 4.23 9.66 -14.41
C PRO A 130 3.28 9.09 -13.35
N VAL A 131 3.50 9.36 -12.06
CA VAL A 131 2.66 8.84 -10.97
C VAL A 131 1.25 9.44 -11.02
N LEU A 132 1.13 10.73 -11.34
CA LEU A 132 -0.16 11.36 -11.54
C LEU A 132 -0.87 10.81 -12.79
N MET A 133 -0.15 10.60 -13.90
CA MET A 133 -0.72 10.01 -15.11
C MET A 133 -1.32 8.63 -14.84
N THR A 134 -0.61 7.73 -14.15
CA THR A 134 -1.14 6.40 -13.84
C THR A 134 -2.34 6.47 -12.91
N SER A 135 -2.26 7.31 -11.87
CA SER A 135 -3.34 7.46 -10.90
C SER A 135 -4.60 8.02 -11.54
N LEU A 136 -4.47 9.07 -12.35
CA LEU A 136 -5.60 9.67 -13.07
C LEU A 136 -6.22 8.69 -14.07
N THR A 137 -5.41 7.93 -14.81
CA THR A 137 -5.94 6.91 -15.73
C THR A 137 -6.77 5.87 -14.98
N THR A 138 -6.30 5.37 -13.85
CA THR A 138 -7.07 4.39 -13.05
C THR A 138 -8.31 5.01 -12.44
N ILE A 139 -8.24 6.25 -11.95
CA ILE A 139 -9.42 6.97 -11.42
C ILE A 139 -10.47 7.15 -12.51
N LEU A 140 -10.08 7.60 -13.70
CA LEU A 140 -10.99 7.79 -14.83
C LEU A 140 -11.58 6.46 -15.32
N ALA A 141 -10.80 5.37 -15.29
CA ALA A 141 -11.30 4.03 -15.63
C ALA A 141 -12.34 3.52 -14.62
N MET A 142 -12.18 3.84 -13.34
CA MET A 142 -13.09 3.41 -12.27
C MET A 142 -14.28 4.37 -12.08
N LEU A 143 -14.20 5.60 -12.57
CA LEU A 143 -15.23 6.62 -12.45
C LEU A 143 -16.62 6.18 -12.98
N PRO A 144 -16.75 5.61 -14.21
CA PRO A 144 -18.05 5.14 -14.67
C PRO A 144 -18.58 3.96 -13.84
N LEU A 145 -17.68 3.12 -13.30
CA LEU A 145 -18.08 2.01 -12.43
C LEU A 145 -18.62 2.51 -11.08
N ALA A 146 -17.97 3.52 -10.50
CA ALA A 146 -18.36 4.15 -9.25
C ALA A 146 -19.71 4.87 -9.36
N LEU A 147 -19.96 5.57 -10.48
CA LEU A 147 -21.17 6.37 -10.72
C LEU A 147 -22.29 5.61 -11.43
N SER A 148 -22.07 4.37 -11.84
CA SER A 148 -23.08 3.57 -12.54
C SER A 148 -24.33 3.43 -11.68
N SER A 149 -25.50 3.67 -12.27
CA SER A 149 -26.82 3.48 -11.63
C SER A 149 -27.64 2.38 -12.31
N GLY A 150 -27.01 1.55 -13.15
CA GLY A 150 -27.66 0.45 -13.85
C GLY A 150 -27.93 -0.77 -12.98
N SER A 151 -28.63 -1.77 -13.51
CA SER A 151 -28.80 -3.07 -12.86
C SER A 151 -27.44 -3.72 -12.57
N GLY A 152 -27.20 -4.12 -11.32
CA GLY A 152 -25.92 -4.69 -10.88
C GLY A 152 -24.86 -3.67 -10.46
N SER A 153 -25.16 -2.37 -10.48
CA SER A 153 -24.25 -1.33 -9.98
C SER A 153 -23.98 -1.44 -8.48
N GLU A 154 -24.95 -1.89 -7.68
CA GLU A 154 -24.83 -2.09 -6.23
C GLU A 154 -23.71 -3.09 -5.86
N ILE A 155 -23.41 -4.01 -6.77
CA ILE A 155 -22.38 -5.04 -6.60
C ILE A 155 -20.98 -4.45 -6.83
N TRP A 156 -20.79 -3.66 -7.90
CA TRP A 156 -19.47 -3.21 -8.36
C TRP A 156 -19.10 -1.77 -7.98
N SER A 157 -20.07 -0.89 -7.75
CA SER A 157 -19.84 0.51 -7.35
C SER A 157 -18.97 0.64 -6.09
N PRO A 158 -19.18 -0.16 -5.02
CA PRO A 158 -18.33 -0.10 -3.82
C PRO A 158 -16.84 -0.31 -4.11
N MET A 159 -16.50 -1.21 -5.05
CA MET A 159 -15.12 -1.45 -5.47
C MET A 159 -14.52 -0.25 -6.21
N GLY A 160 -15.27 0.34 -7.14
CA GLY A 160 -14.81 1.53 -7.87
C GLY A 160 -14.51 2.69 -6.92
N ILE A 161 -15.38 2.91 -5.93
CA ILE A 161 -15.24 3.95 -4.92
C ILE A 161 -14.06 3.66 -3.98
N ALA A 162 -13.87 2.39 -3.59
CA ALA A 162 -12.71 1.95 -2.82
C ALA A 162 -11.40 2.35 -3.49
N VAL A 163 -11.27 1.97 -4.77
CA VAL A 163 -10.04 2.17 -5.54
C VAL A 163 -9.80 3.66 -5.79
N ILE A 164 -10.83 4.43 -6.17
CA ILE A 164 -10.70 5.88 -6.39
C ILE A 164 -10.26 6.59 -5.10
N GLY A 165 -10.97 6.35 -3.99
CA GLY A 165 -10.66 6.95 -2.69
C GLY A 165 -9.26 6.61 -2.20
N GLY A 166 -8.94 5.32 -2.25
CA GLY A 166 -7.62 4.81 -1.91
C GLY A 166 -6.51 5.42 -2.77
N LEU A 167 -6.71 5.56 -4.08
CA LEU A 167 -5.71 6.14 -4.98
C LEU A 167 -5.50 7.64 -4.77
N ILE A 168 -6.57 8.42 -4.64
CA ILE A 168 -6.45 9.87 -4.43
C ILE A 168 -5.64 10.13 -3.16
N PHE A 169 -5.99 9.46 -2.06
CA PHE A 169 -5.33 9.66 -0.79
C PHE A 169 -3.91 9.09 -0.79
N SER A 170 -3.73 7.86 -1.29
CA SER A 170 -2.41 7.22 -1.34
C SER A 170 -1.44 7.95 -2.24
N THR A 171 -1.85 8.48 -3.39
CA THR A 171 -0.94 9.18 -4.31
C THR A 171 -0.39 10.45 -3.67
N ILE A 172 -1.24 11.24 -3.00
CA ILE A 172 -0.81 12.43 -2.25
C ILE A 172 0.14 12.03 -1.12
N VAL A 173 -0.24 11.05 -0.30
CA VAL A 173 0.57 10.62 0.84
C VAL A 173 1.88 9.99 0.36
N THR A 174 1.88 9.15 -0.67
CA THR A 174 3.06 8.44 -1.19
C THR A 174 4.11 9.42 -1.70
N LEU A 175 3.70 10.45 -2.45
CA LEU A 175 4.62 11.45 -3.00
C LEU A 175 5.33 12.30 -1.93
N VAL A 176 4.77 12.39 -0.72
CA VAL A 176 5.36 13.14 0.39
C VAL A 176 6.03 12.21 1.40
N LEU A 177 5.33 11.18 1.84
CA LEU A 177 5.74 10.26 2.89
C LEU A 177 6.90 9.38 2.46
N VAL A 178 6.86 8.79 1.25
CA VAL A 178 7.91 7.86 0.80
C VAL A 178 9.27 8.55 0.71
N PRO A 179 9.41 9.74 0.11
CA PRO A 179 10.67 10.50 0.13
C PRO A 179 11.19 10.82 1.54
N VAL A 180 10.30 11.19 2.46
CA VAL A 180 10.67 11.57 3.83
C VAL A 180 11.15 10.34 4.62
N VAL A 181 10.42 9.23 4.53
CA VAL A 181 10.79 7.97 5.19
C VAL A 181 12.08 7.41 4.59
N TYR A 182 12.23 7.49 3.27
CA TYR A 182 13.47 7.12 2.59
C TYR A 182 14.67 7.92 3.09
N HIS A 183 14.56 9.26 3.14
CA HIS A 183 15.61 10.13 3.64
C HIS A 183 16.02 9.75 5.07
N MET A 184 15.05 9.54 5.97
CA MET A 184 15.31 9.19 7.36
C MET A 184 16.02 7.84 7.51
N MET A 185 15.56 6.81 6.78
CA MET A 185 16.12 5.46 6.88
C MET A 185 17.52 5.36 6.25
N VAL A 186 17.74 5.98 5.09
CA VAL A 186 19.01 5.92 4.37
C VAL A 186 20.08 6.81 5.02
N ARG A 187 19.73 8.01 5.49
CA ARG A 187 20.65 8.86 6.26
C ARG A 187 21.16 8.14 7.52
N LYS A 188 20.28 7.41 8.22
CA LYS A 188 20.67 6.62 9.40
C LYS A 188 21.62 5.47 9.06
N SER A 189 21.50 4.86 7.88
CA SER A 189 22.46 3.83 7.45
C SER A 189 23.82 4.41 7.07
N ASP A 190 23.85 5.56 6.39
CA ASP A 190 25.11 6.20 5.96
C ASP A 190 25.92 6.67 7.19
N GLN A 191 25.26 7.26 8.19
CA GLN A 191 25.90 7.68 9.45
C GLN A 191 26.42 6.49 10.28
N ARG A 192 25.71 5.35 10.28
CA ARG A 192 26.14 4.15 11.01
C ARG A 192 27.36 3.51 10.38
N LYS A 193 27.44 3.47 9.04
CA LYS A 193 28.64 3.00 8.32
C LYS A 193 29.85 3.91 8.62
N ALA A 194 29.69 5.22 8.51
CA ALA A 194 30.76 6.18 8.81
C ALA A 194 31.28 6.06 10.26
N LYS A 195 30.39 5.83 11.24
CA LYS A 195 30.79 5.63 12.63
C LYS A 195 31.54 4.31 12.83
N LEU A 196 31.09 3.23 12.19
CA LEU A 196 31.77 1.93 12.24
C LEU A 196 33.16 2.02 11.62
N ASP A 197 33.29 2.60 10.43
CA ASP A 197 34.58 2.76 9.75
C ASP A 197 35.54 3.62 10.59
N PHE A 198 35.03 4.67 11.24
CA PHE A 198 35.83 5.51 12.16
C PHE A 198 36.28 4.75 13.41
N ASP A 199 35.40 3.98 14.06
CA ASP A 199 35.74 3.14 15.21
C ASP A 199 36.74 2.03 14.81
N PHE A 200 36.60 1.44 13.61
CA PHE A 200 37.59 0.50 13.07
C PHE A 200 38.94 1.18 12.86
N MET A 201 39.01 2.32 12.18
CA MET A 201 40.27 3.05 11.91
C MET A 201 40.98 3.49 13.19
N ASN A 202 40.25 3.89 14.24
CA ASN A 202 40.85 4.22 15.53
C ASN A 202 41.31 2.97 16.30
N GLY A 203 40.60 1.85 16.19
CA GLY A 203 41.00 0.58 16.83
C GLY A 203 42.28 -0.06 16.25
N ILE A 204 42.59 0.18 14.95
CA ILE A 204 43.88 -0.22 14.34
C ILE A 204 45.03 0.74 14.69
N GLY A 205 44.73 1.95 15.19
CA GLY A 205 45.72 2.93 15.61
C GLY A 205 46.25 2.75 17.04
N GLU A 206 45.52 2.02 17.90
CA GLU A 206 45.88 1.78 19.31
C GLU A 206 46.59 0.44 19.54
N GLY A 207 46.74 -0.39 18.52
CA GLY A 207 47.35 -1.73 18.62
C GLY A 207 48.81 -1.77 18.17
N ASN A 208 49.72 -1.12 18.91
CA ASN A 208 51.09 -1.59 19.23
C ASN A 208 52.03 -0.42 19.58
N PRO A 209 52.17 -0.12 20.88
CA PRO A 209 53.47 0.24 21.41
C PRO A 209 53.71 -0.58 22.67
N GLU A 210 54.21 -1.81 22.56
CA GLU A 210 55.05 -2.47 23.57
C GLU A 210 55.23 -3.95 23.24
N ASN A 211 56.18 -4.23 22.36
CA ASN A 211 57.03 -5.42 22.54
C ASN A 211 58.46 -5.04 22.13
N ASN A 212 59.13 -4.34 23.04
CA ASN A 212 60.59 -4.25 23.11
C ASN A 212 61.00 -4.51 24.55
#